data_AF-A0A259AUI1-F1
#
_entry.id   AF-A0A259AUI1-F1
#
_cell.length_a   1.000
_cell.length_b   1.000
_cell.length_c   1.000
_cell.angle_alpha   90.00
_cell.angle_beta   90.00
_cell.angle_gamma   90.00
#
_symmetry.space_group_name_H-M   'P 1'
#
loop_
_entity.id
_entity.type
_entity.pdbx_description
1 polymer ?
#
loop_
_entity_poly.entity_id
_entity_poly.type
_entity_poly.pdbx_seq_one_letter_code
_entity_poly.pdbx_strand_id
1 'polypeptide(L)'
;VNEEHPLLSAALPTGERFQGVMPPATTAGGAFAIRKQVIKEMRLDDYRRLGSFEKVATVTEGELSDVDRQLCAHLDAGRIENFIRLAVVNRYSILLSGGTSSGKTTFLNAILKEVPVEERIITIEDTREVNPIQRNYLPLVASKGDQGEARVTVETLLQASMRLRPDRIFLGEIRGAEAYSFLRAINTGHPGSITTVHADSPAGAFEQLALMVMQAGLGLRRDEIVGYIKSVLPIVIQQTKVGGWRGTSAVYFSRMAEWRAERAGGTGRKAGHGPRRRL
;
A
#
# COMPACT_ATOMS: atom_id res chain seq x y z
N VAL A 1 2.63 11.52 28.97
CA VAL A 1 2.17 10.28 28.30
C VAL A 1 1.32 9.55 29.30
N ASN A 2 0.06 9.33 28.98
CA ASN A 2 -0.95 8.71 29.85
C ASN A 2 -2.00 8.02 28.96
N GLU A 3 -3.05 7.46 29.57
CA GLU A 3 -4.10 6.74 28.85
C GLU A 3 -4.87 7.65 27.85
N GLU A 4 -5.07 8.93 28.19
CA GLU A 4 -5.70 9.91 27.28
C GLU A 4 -4.79 10.32 26.10
N HIS A 5 -3.49 10.42 26.35
CA HIS A 5 -2.44 10.81 25.40
C HIS A 5 -1.32 9.74 25.36
N PRO A 6 -1.60 8.58 24.74
CA PRO A 6 -0.73 7.40 24.81
C PRO A 6 0.43 7.41 23.80
N LEU A 7 0.62 8.51 23.06
CA LEU A 7 1.67 8.65 22.05
C LEU A 7 2.76 9.58 22.55
N LEU A 8 4.03 9.20 22.36
CA LEU A 8 5.19 10.02 22.69
C LEU A 8 6.12 10.15 21.50
N SER A 9 6.30 11.37 21.01
CA SER A 9 7.33 11.71 20.03
C SER A 9 8.40 12.54 20.72
N ALA A 10 9.66 12.09 20.71
CA ALA A 10 10.74 12.78 21.39
C ALA A 10 12.07 12.70 20.61
N ALA A 11 13.03 13.52 21.01
CA ALA A 11 14.43 13.36 20.65
C ALA A 11 15.21 12.92 21.90
N LEU A 12 16.09 11.94 21.76
CA LEU A 12 17.01 11.54 22.82
C LEU A 12 18.15 12.56 22.94
N PRO A 13 18.86 12.63 24.08
CA PRO A 13 19.97 13.58 24.29
C PRO A 13 21.06 13.50 23.21
N THR A 14 21.25 12.33 22.62
CA THR A 14 22.21 12.03 21.55
C THR A 14 21.66 12.29 20.14
N GLY A 15 20.45 12.84 20.00
CA GLY A 15 19.86 13.29 18.73
C GLY A 15 19.02 12.25 17.99
N GLU A 16 18.93 11.01 18.47
CA GLU A 16 18.04 9.99 17.91
C GLU A 16 16.57 10.37 18.11
N ARG A 17 15.75 9.97 17.13
CA ARG A 17 14.30 10.16 17.22
C ARG A 17 13.68 8.97 17.95
N PHE A 18 12.86 9.25 18.94
CA PHE A 18 12.08 8.28 19.69
C PHE A 18 10.59 8.43 19.33
N GLN A 19 9.94 7.29 19.09
CA GLN A 19 8.48 7.19 19.02
C GLN A 19 8.02 6.09 19.96
N GLY A 20 7.13 6.42 20.90
CA GLY A 20 6.48 5.48 21.79
C GLY A 20 4.96 5.48 21.59
N VAL A 21 4.36 4.33 21.86
CA VAL A 21 2.91 4.12 21.96
C VAL A 21 2.63 3.18 23.13
N MET A 22 1.61 3.49 23.91
CA MET A 22 1.18 2.69 25.05
C MET A 22 -0.32 2.38 24.99
N PRO A 23 -0.83 1.44 25.80
CA PRO A 23 -2.27 1.27 25.96
C PRO A 23 -2.96 2.59 26.36
N PRO A 24 -4.20 2.82 25.91
CA PRO A 24 -5.05 1.91 25.14
C PRO A 24 -4.89 2.02 23.62
N ALA A 25 -3.98 2.85 23.08
CA ALA A 25 -3.77 3.01 21.63
C ALA A 25 -3.14 1.78 20.94
N THR A 26 -2.73 0.78 21.72
CA THR A 26 -2.21 -0.51 21.27
C THR A 26 -2.69 -1.59 22.24
N THR A 27 -3.11 -2.73 21.70
CA THR A 27 -3.51 -3.89 22.52
C THR A 27 -2.37 -4.87 22.77
N ALA A 28 -1.19 -4.64 22.19
CA ALA A 28 -0.02 -5.51 22.33
C ALA A 28 0.90 -5.11 23.50
N GLY A 29 0.38 -4.36 24.47
CA GLY A 29 1.19 -3.63 25.45
C GLY A 29 1.88 -2.41 24.82
N GLY A 30 2.89 -1.85 25.48
CA GLY A 30 3.63 -0.72 24.96
C GLY A 30 4.62 -1.09 23.85
N ALA A 31 4.83 -0.19 22.90
CA ALA A 31 5.84 -0.34 21.85
C ALA A 31 6.59 0.98 21.63
N PHE A 32 7.84 0.87 21.20
CA PHE A 32 8.61 2.06 20.80
C PHE A 32 9.56 1.74 19.63
N ALA A 33 10.03 2.80 18.99
CA ALA A 33 11.06 2.76 17.98
C ALA A 33 12.06 3.90 18.21
N ILE A 34 13.34 3.60 18.02
CA ILE A 34 14.43 4.57 18.05
C ILE A 34 15.06 4.60 16.66
N ARG A 35 15.04 5.75 16.01
CA ARG A 35 15.75 5.96 14.74
C ARG A 35 17.10 6.59 15.02
N LYS A 36 18.14 5.77 14.95
CA LYS A 36 19.53 6.21 15.02
C LYS A 36 19.87 7.11 13.83
N GLN A 37 20.57 8.20 14.09
CA GLN A 37 21.23 8.95 13.04
C GLN A 37 22.54 8.24 12.73
N VAL A 38 22.63 7.65 11.53
CA VAL A 38 23.87 7.07 11.03
C VAL A 38 24.29 7.93 9.86
N ILE A 39 25.23 8.85 10.10
CA ILE A 39 25.87 9.63 9.05
C ILE A 39 27.13 8.86 8.67
N LYS A 40 27.12 8.26 7.48
CA LYS A 40 28.34 7.73 6.86
C LYS A 40 28.79 8.74 5.82
N GLU A 41 30.00 9.27 5.98
CA GLU A 41 30.64 10.04 4.92
C GLU A 41 31.07 9.08 3.82
N MET A 42 30.34 9.08 2.71
CA MET A 42 30.62 8.24 1.54
C MET A 42 30.78 9.12 0.31
N ARG A 43 31.77 8.81 -0.53
CA ARG A 43 31.96 9.40 -1.86
C ARG A 43 31.28 8.54 -2.92
N LEU A 44 31.00 9.11 -4.10
CA LEU A 44 30.43 8.35 -5.22
C LEU A 44 31.29 7.15 -5.62
N ASP A 45 32.62 7.26 -5.51
CA ASP A 45 33.53 6.13 -5.76
C ASP A 45 33.35 4.97 -4.78
N ASP A 46 32.90 5.22 -3.55
CA ASP A 46 32.60 4.16 -2.59
C ASP A 46 31.38 3.37 -3.04
N TYR A 47 30.32 4.05 -3.50
CA TYR A 47 29.15 3.40 -4.10
C TYR A 47 29.51 2.59 -5.35
N ARG A 48 30.39 3.13 -6.21
CA ARG A 48 30.89 2.41 -7.40
C ARG A 48 31.65 1.15 -7.00
N ARG A 49 32.54 1.22 -6.01
CA ARG A 49 33.29 0.06 -5.49
C ARG A 49 32.38 -0.98 -4.83
N LEU A 50 31.27 -0.54 -4.25
CA LEU A 50 30.23 -1.42 -3.70
C LEU A 50 29.28 -1.99 -4.78
N GLY A 51 29.53 -1.72 -6.07
CA GLY A 51 28.70 -2.21 -7.17
C GLY A 51 27.32 -1.55 -7.27
N SER A 52 27.09 -0.43 -6.56
CA SER A 52 25.76 0.22 -6.49
C SER A 52 25.25 0.73 -7.85
N PHE A 53 26.13 0.86 -8.84
CA PHE A 53 25.81 1.34 -10.18
C PHE A 53 25.77 0.24 -11.26
N GLU A 54 25.96 -1.03 -10.89
CA GLU A 54 26.03 -2.14 -11.85
C GLU A 54 24.67 -2.53 -12.46
N LYS A 55 23.57 -2.21 -11.77
CA LYS A 55 22.20 -2.59 -12.16
C LYS A 55 21.27 -1.37 -12.26
N VAL A 56 21.73 -0.31 -12.91
CA VAL A 56 20.93 0.91 -13.12
C VAL A 56 20.24 0.84 -14.48
N ALA A 57 18.91 0.77 -14.47
CA ALA A 57 18.10 0.88 -15.69
C ALA A 57 17.73 2.34 -15.94
N THR A 58 17.77 2.78 -17.20
CA THR A 58 17.12 4.01 -17.64
C THR A 58 15.65 3.71 -17.84
N VAL A 59 14.76 4.37 -17.09
CA VAL A 59 13.32 4.14 -17.15
C VAL A 59 12.70 5.12 -18.13
N THR A 60 11.97 4.62 -19.12
CA THR A 60 11.11 5.46 -19.97
C THR A 60 9.73 5.54 -19.35
N GLU A 61 9.11 6.72 -19.39
CA GLU A 61 7.74 6.87 -18.90
C GLU A 61 6.78 5.92 -19.64
N GLY A 62 5.98 5.18 -18.87
CA GLY A 62 5.03 4.19 -19.41
C GLY A 62 5.60 2.81 -19.74
N GLU A 63 6.89 2.56 -19.50
CA GLU A 63 7.46 1.23 -19.67
C GLU A 63 7.06 0.28 -18.53
N LEU A 64 6.57 -0.90 -18.88
CA LEU A 64 6.26 -1.96 -17.92
C LEU A 64 7.54 -2.58 -17.38
N SER A 65 7.62 -2.72 -16.05
CA SER A 65 8.65 -3.57 -15.44
C SER A 65 8.37 -5.05 -15.73
N ASP A 66 9.37 -5.92 -15.51
CA ASP A 66 9.19 -7.37 -15.67
C ASP A 66 8.14 -7.94 -14.71
N VAL A 67 7.99 -7.33 -13.53
CA VAL A 67 6.94 -7.70 -12.56
C VAL A 67 5.57 -7.24 -13.07
N ASP A 68 5.47 -6.02 -13.61
CA ASP A 68 4.22 -5.54 -14.21
C ASP A 68 3.76 -6.47 -15.35
N ARG A 69 4.68 -6.88 -16.24
CA ARG A 69 4.37 -7.83 -17.33
C ARG A 69 3.84 -9.17 -16.78
N GLN A 70 4.47 -9.72 -15.75
CA GLN A 70 4.03 -10.97 -15.12
C GLN A 70 2.65 -10.82 -14.47
N LEU A 71 2.41 -9.71 -13.76
CA LEU A 71 1.10 -9.39 -13.18
C LEU A 71 0.03 -9.28 -14.27
N CYS A 72 0.28 -8.49 -15.30
CA CYS A 72 -0.62 -8.37 -16.44
C CYS A 72 -0.91 -9.72 -17.10
N ALA A 73 0.10 -10.57 -17.31
CA ALA A 73 -0.05 -11.91 -17.87
C ALA A 73 -0.84 -12.86 -16.96
N HIS A 74 -0.78 -12.73 -15.63
CA HIS A 74 -1.64 -13.49 -14.73
C HIS A 74 -3.08 -13.03 -14.81
N LEU A 75 -3.31 -11.71 -14.78
CA LEU A 75 -4.65 -11.14 -14.82
C LEU A 75 -5.36 -11.40 -16.16
N ASP A 76 -4.66 -11.25 -17.28
CA ASP A 76 -5.15 -11.52 -18.64
C ASP A 76 -5.53 -13.01 -18.83
N ALA A 77 -4.82 -13.91 -18.16
CA ALA A 77 -5.08 -15.35 -18.16
C ALA A 77 -6.10 -15.80 -17.10
N GLY A 78 -6.72 -14.87 -16.34
CA GLY A 78 -7.67 -15.21 -15.27
C GLY A 78 -7.06 -15.89 -14.04
N ARG A 79 -5.72 -15.88 -13.88
CA ARG A 79 -5.00 -16.51 -12.76
C ARG A 79 -4.94 -15.57 -11.55
N ILE A 80 -6.11 -15.27 -10.98
CA ILE A 80 -6.29 -14.23 -9.95
C ILE A 80 -5.46 -14.50 -8.69
N GLU A 81 -5.37 -15.76 -8.23
CA GLU A 81 -4.56 -16.11 -7.06
C GLU A 81 -3.08 -15.77 -7.27
N ASN A 82 -2.52 -16.18 -8.41
CA ASN A 82 -1.12 -15.89 -8.75
C ASN A 82 -0.86 -14.40 -8.91
N PHE A 83 -1.81 -13.66 -9.49
CA PHE A 83 -1.74 -12.20 -9.57
C PHE A 83 -1.63 -11.57 -8.17
N ILE A 84 -2.53 -11.95 -7.25
CA ILE A 84 -2.56 -11.39 -5.90
C ILE A 84 -1.28 -11.75 -5.14
N ARG A 85 -0.86 -13.02 -5.16
CA ARG A 85 0.37 -13.47 -4.49
C ARG A 85 1.59 -12.72 -5.01
N LEU A 86 1.74 -12.60 -6.33
CA LEU A 86 2.85 -11.89 -6.94
C LEU A 86 2.84 -10.40 -6.58
N ALA A 87 1.66 -9.76 -6.59
CA ALA A 87 1.51 -8.35 -6.23
C ALA A 87 1.92 -8.09 -4.77
N VAL A 88 1.48 -8.97 -3.86
CA VAL A 88 1.76 -8.85 -2.42
C VAL A 88 3.24 -9.03 -2.14
N VAL A 89 3.88 -10.07 -2.70
CA VAL A 89 5.31 -10.32 -2.52
C VAL A 89 6.16 -9.18 -3.08
N ASN A 90 5.75 -8.59 -4.20
CA ASN A 90 6.45 -7.45 -4.83
C ASN A 90 5.99 -6.07 -4.29
N ARG A 91 5.30 -6.03 -3.15
CA ARG A 91 4.93 -4.78 -2.45
C ARG A 91 4.09 -3.81 -3.31
N TYR A 92 3.19 -4.32 -4.15
CA TYR A 92 2.15 -3.47 -4.75
C TYR A 92 1.12 -3.11 -3.67
N SER A 93 0.79 -1.82 -3.58
CA SER A 93 -0.28 -1.36 -2.69
C SER A 93 -1.64 -1.73 -3.28
N ILE A 94 -2.56 -2.20 -2.43
CA ILE A 94 -3.85 -2.76 -2.84
C ILE A 94 -4.98 -2.03 -2.11
N LEU A 95 -6.00 -1.64 -2.86
CA LEU A 95 -7.27 -1.17 -2.31
C LEU A 95 -8.31 -2.29 -2.41
N LEU A 96 -8.86 -2.72 -1.28
CA LEU A 96 -9.98 -3.64 -1.24
C LEU A 96 -11.29 -2.84 -1.19
N SER A 97 -12.14 -3.01 -2.18
CA SER A 97 -13.44 -2.33 -2.24
C SER A 97 -14.60 -3.31 -2.11
N GLY A 98 -15.75 -2.84 -1.65
CA GLY A 98 -16.93 -3.69 -1.44
C GLY A 98 -17.96 -3.08 -0.50
N GLY A 99 -19.23 -3.44 -0.72
CA GLY A 99 -20.33 -3.09 0.17
C GLY A 99 -20.17 -3.66 1.59
N THR A 100 -21.07 -3.27 2.49
CA THR A 100 -21.10 -3.81 3.85
C THR A 100 -21.26 -5.32 3.84
N SER A 101 -20.52 -6.03 4.69
CA SER A 101 -20.57 -7.49 4.79
C SER A 101 -20.24 -8.23 3.47
N SER A 102 -19.47 -7.62 2.57
CA SER A 102 -18.94 -8.28 1.36
C SER A 102 -17.74 -9.20 1.64
N GLY A 103 -17.13 -9.09 2.82
CA GLY A 103 -15.97 -9.90 3.22
C GLY A 103 -14.61 -9.23 3.01
N LYS A 104 -14.55 -7.90 2.83
CA LYS A 104 -13.28 -7.14 2.68
C LYS A 104 -12.24 -7.50 3.73
N THR A 105 -12.57 -7.39 5.01
CA THR A 105 -11.63 -7.67 6.11
C THR A 105 -11.23 -9.14 6.18
N THR A 106 -12.17 -10.05 5.86
CA THR A 106 -11.86 -11.48 5.76
C THR A 106 -10.85 -11.75 4.65
N PHE A 107 -11.02 -11.11 3.50
CA PHE A 107 -10.11 -11.24 2.37
C PHE A 107 -8.76 -10.56 2.64
N LEU A 108 -8.75 -9.42 3.32
CA LEU A 108 -7.54 -8.77 3.82
C LEU A 108 -6.71 -9.72 4.69
N ASN A 109 -7.34 -10.38 5.65
CA ASN A 109 -6.70 -11.39 6.50
C ASN A 109 -6.16 -12.60 5.73
N ALA A 110 -6.78 -12.96 4.60
CA ALA A 110 -6.24 -14.00 3.72
C ALA A 110 -4.99 -13.50 2.99
N ILE A 111 -5.04 -12.30 2.40
CA ILE A 111 -3.91 -11.68 1.68
C ILE A 111 -2.69 -11.49 2.60
N LEU A 112 -2.92 -11.11 3.86
CA LEU A 112 -1.84 -10.89 4.83
C LEU A 112 -0.95 -12.11 5.08
N LYS A 113 -1.45 -13.32 4.78
CA LYS A 113 -0.67 -14.56 4.88
C LYS A 113 0.35 -14.72 3.75
N GLU A 114 0.18 -13.98 2.66
CA GLU A 114 1.11 -13.95 1.52
C GLU A 114 2.20 -12.88 1.71
N VAL A 115 2.08 -12.00 2.73
CA VAL A 115 3.12 -11.03 3.08
C VAL A 115 4.30 -11.77 3.74
N PRO A 116 5.56 -11.52 3.34
CA PRO A 116 6.72 -12.20 3.93
C PRO A 116 6.76 -12.10 5.47
N VAL A 117 7.12 -13.20 6.13
CA VAL A 117 6.97 -13.37 7.59
C VAL A 117 7.93 -12.50 8.41
N GLU A 118 9.01 -12.07 7.79
CA GLU A 118 10.07 -11.22 8.33
C GLU A 118 9.72 -9.73 8.33
N GLU A 119 8.70 -9.31 7.57
CA GLU A 119 8.30 -7.92 7.48
C GLU A 119 7.62 -7.44 8.77
N ARG A 120 7.93 -6.21 9.16
CA ARG A 120 7.27 -5.51 10.27
C ARG A 120 5.96 -4.89 9.81
N ILE A 121 4.88 -5.30 10.44
CA ILE A 121 3.53 -4.87 10.12
C ILE A 121 2.98 -3.96 11.22
N ILE A 122 2.35 -2.86 10.80
CA ILE A 122 1.50 -2.05 11.69
C ILE A 122 0.08 -2.07 11.13
N THR A 123 -0.91 -2.42 11.95
CA THR A 123 -2.33 -2.24 11.60
C THR A 123 -2.89 -1.02 12.33
N ILE A 124 -3.80 -0.30 11.69
CA ILE A 124 -4.52 0.84 12.27
C ILE A 124 -6.00 0.61 12.05
N GLU A 125 -6.78 0.51 13.12
CA GLU A 125 -8.19 0.13 13.07
C GLU A 125 -9.00 0.85 14.16
N ASP A 126 -10.30 1.07 13.95
CA ASP A 126 -11.19 1.49 15.04
C ASP A 126 -11.52 0.28 15.96
N THR A 127 -11.80 -0.86 15.34
CA THR A 127 -12.06 -2.14 16.01
C THR A 127 -11.13 -3.18 15.43
N ARG A 128 -10.46 -3.98 16.26
CA ARG A 128 -9.53 -5.02 15.79
C ARG A 128 -10.25 -6.13 15.06
N GLU A 129 -9.98 -6.24 13.76
CA GLU A 129 -10.41 -7.33 12.90
C GLU A 129 -9.24 -7.95 12.12
N VAL A 130 -8.17 -7.18 11.90
CA VAL A 130 -6.97 -7.61 11.19
C VAL A 130 -6.06 -8.41 12.13
N ASN A 131 -5.65 -9.58 11.64
CA ASN A 131 -4.86 -10.56 12.38
C ASN A 131 -3.71 -11.12 11.51
N PRO A 132 -2.62 -10.36 11.36
CA PRO A 132 -1.44 -10.79 10.62
C PRO A 132 -0.73 -11.97 11.31
N ILE A 133 -0.02 -12.79 10.55
CA ILE A 133 0.74 -13.94 11.07
C ILE A 133 2.19 -13.57 11.45
N GLN A 134 2.62 -12.38 11.06
CA GLN A 134 3.98 -11.86 11.24
C GLN A 134 4.25 -11.64 12.73
N ARG A 135 5.41 -12.11 13.21
CA ARG A 135 5.79 -11.95 14.61
C ARG A 135 6.04 -10.49 14.99
N ASN A 136 6.58 -9.71 14.06
CA ASN A 136 6.88 -8.30 14.26
C ASN A 136 5.66 -7.43 13.87
N TYR A 137 4.58 -7.62 14.60
CA TYR A 137 3.29 -6.96 14.35
C TYR A 137 2.91 -6.04 15.52
N LEU A 138 2.47 -4.83 15.20
CA LEU A 138 1.92 -3.87 16.17
C LEU A 138 0.49 -3.43 15.78
N PRO A 139 -0.54 -3.82 16.54
CA PRO A 139 -1.88 -3.25 16.40
C PRO A 139 -1.97 -1.85 16.99
N LEU A 140 -2.47 -0.90 16.21
CA LEU A 140 -2.86 0.43 16.69
C LEU A 140 -4.38 0.57 16.61
N VAL A 141 -4.99 1.05 17.68
CA VAL A 141 -6.45 1.16 17.80
C VAL A 141 -6.84 2.62 18.01
N ALA A 142 -7.63 3.16 17.08
CA ALA A 142 -8.20 4.49 17.16
C ALA A 142 -9.41 4.50 18.09
N SER A 143 -9.62 5.61 18.78
CA SER A 143 -10.80 5.88 19.59
C SER A 143 -11.52 7.09 19.00
N LYS A 144 -12.78 6.91 18.63
CA LYS A 144 -13.60 7.98 18.06
C LYS A 144 -14.37 8.70 19.17
N GLY A 145 -14.06 9.98 19.37
CA GLY A 145 -14.75 10.83 20.35
C GLY A 145 -14.57 10.32 21.78
N ASP A 146 -15.67 10.22 22.54
CA ASP A 146 -15.69 9.77 23.94
C ASP A 146 -15.86 8.24 24.09
N GLN A 147 -15.77 7.46 23.01
CA GLN A 147 -16.00 6.01 23.05
C GLN A 147 -14.87 5.20 23.70
N GLY A 148 -13.73 5.84 24.00
CA GLY A 148 -12.59 5.22 24.68
C GLY A 148 -11.74 6.24 25.42
N GLU A 149 -10.90 5.76 26.34
CA GLU A 149 -10.09 6.60 27.23
C GLU A 149 -9.04 7.43 26.45
N ALA A 150 -8.46 6.88 25.37
CA ALA A 150 -7.52 7.62 24.54
C ALA A 150 -8.21 8.56 23.55
N ARG A 151 -7.66 9.76 23.39
CA ARG A 151 -8.07 10.72 22.34
C ARG A 151 -7.19 10.60 21.11
N VAL A 152 -7.19 9.42 20.47
CA VAL A 152 -6.35 9.12 19.30
C VAL A 152 -7.19 8.79 18.08
N THR A 153 -7.05 9.56 17.01
CA THR A 153 -7.71 9.31 15.74
C THR A 153 -6.86 8.41 14.84
N VAL A 154 -7.47 7.84 13.80
CA VAL A 154 -6.77 7.12 12.74
C VAL A 154 -5.64 7.96 12.14
N GLU A 155 -5.89 9.26 11.92
CA GLU A 155 -4.89 10.21 11.43
C GLU A 155 -3.68 10.28 12.36
N THR A 156 -3.90 10.47 13.67
CA THR A 156 -2.81 10.57 14.65
C THR A 156 -1.99 9.27 14.71
N LEU A 157 -2.66 8.12 14.68
CA LEU A 157 -2.00 6.81 14.67
C LEU A 157 -1.21 6.56 13.39
N LEU A 158 -1.73 7.00 12.24
CA LEU A 158 -1.03 6.92 10.97
C LEU A 158 0.25 7.75 10.99
N GLN A 159 0.21 8.98 11.51
CA GLN A 159 1.40 9.81 11.68
C GLN A 159 2.44 9.16 12.61
N ALA A 160 1.98 8.58 13.73
CA ALA A 160 2.86 7.86 14.65
C ALA A 160 3.46 6.60 14.01
N SER A 161 2.68 5.85 13.24
CA SER A 161 3.10 4.61 12.59
C SER A 161 4.31 4.81 11.68
N MET A 162 4.38 5.93 10.94
CA MET A 162 5.53 6.25 10.08
C MET A 162 6.85 6.43 10.86
N ARG A 163 6.77 6.63 12.18
CA ARG A 163 7.93 6.78 13.07
C ARG A 163 8.22 5.49 13.85
N LEU A 164 7.34 4.50 13.76
CA LEU A 164 7.47 3.16 14.36
C LEU A 164 8.14 2.15 13.41
N ARG A 165 8.72 2.63 12.30
CA ARG A 165 9.49 1.85 11.29
C ARG A 165 8.74 0.61 10.77
N PRO A 166 7.53 0.73 10.21
CA PRO A 166 6.88 -0.38 9.53
C PRO A 166 7.59 -0.69 8.22
N ASP A 167 7.55 -1.95 7.79
CA ASP A 167 7.74 -2.29 6.39
C ASP A 167 6.44 -2.06 5.61
N ARG A 168 5.28 -2.32 6.23
CA ARG A 168 3.94 -2.08 5.67
C ARG A 168 2.96 -1.53 6.71
N ILE A 169 2.04 -0.69 6.24
CA ILE A 169 0.93 -0.16 7.04
C ILE A 169 -0.37 -0.74 6.47
N PHE A 170 -1.20 -1.31 7.35
CA PHE A 170 -2.52 -1.80 7.00
C PHE A 170 -3.56 -0.98 7.72
N LEU A 171 -4.26 -0.15 6.95
CA LEU A 171 -5.34 0.65 7.48
C LEU A 171 -6.64 -0.12 7.27
N GLY A 172 -7.31 -0.52 8.35
CA GLY A 172 -8.49 -1.38 8.29
C GLY A 172 -9.56 -0.85 7.35
N GLU A 173 -9.85 0.45 7.41
CA GLU A 173 -10.76 1.12 6.50
C GLU A 173 -10.48 2.63 6.44
N ILE A 174 -10.62 3.20 5.24
CA ILE A 174 -10.66 4.66 5.04
C ILE A 174 -12.12 5.12 5.02
N ARG A 175 -12.43 6.10 5.86
CA ARG A 175 -13.76 6.71 6.04
C ARG A 175 -13.77 8.22 5.86
N GLY A 176 -12.63 8.91 5.87
CA GLY A 176 -12.61 10.37 5.79
C GLY A 176 -11.24 11.00 5.59
N ALA A 177 -10.93 12.01 6.41
CA ALA A 177 -9.79 12.92 6.24
C ALA A 177 -8.42 12.23 6.20
N GLU A 178 -8.30 11.04 6.81
CA GLU A 178 -7.09 10.22 6.81
C GLU A 178 -6.69 9.72 5.41
N ALA A 179 -7.60 9.77 4.42
CA ALA A 179 -7.36 9.27 3.07
C ALA A 179 -6.09 9.86 2.45
N TYR A 180 -5.92 11.19 2.53
CA TYR A 180 -4.76 11.85 1.94
C TYR A 180 -3.46 11.49 2.66
N SER A 181 -3.48 11.50 3.99
CA SER A 181 -2.33 11.12 4.79
C SER A 181 -1.91 9.67 4.53
N PHE A 182 -2.88 8.77 4.32
CA PHE A 182 -2.61 7.38 3.98
C PHE A 182 -1.92 7.28 2.61
N LEU A 183 -2.49 7.91 1.58
CA LEU A 183 -1.89 7.94 0.23
C LEU A 183 -0.47 8.49 0.26
N ARG A 184 -0.23 9.56 1.02
CA ARG A 184 1.12 10.10 1.22
C ARG A 184 2.05 9.14 1.93
N ALA A 185 1.60 8.48 2.99
CA ALA A 185 2.41 7.56 3.78
C ALA A 185 2.93 6.39 2.93
N ILE A 186 2.08 5.85 2.05
CA ILE A 186 2.42 4.71 1.21
C ILE A 186 3.23 5.11 -0.02
N ASN A 187 3.02 6.32 -0.55
CA ASN A 187 3.82 6.86 -1.66
C ASN A 187 5.27 7.23 -1.25
N THR A 188 5.49 7.65 0.00
CA THR A 188 6.77 8.24 0.44
C THR A 188 7.72 7.28 1.18
N GLY A 189 7.29 6.05 1.48
CA GLY A 189 8.19 5.12 2.17
C GLY A 189 7.62 3.77 2.60
N HIS A 190 6.35 3.47 2.36
CA HIS A 190 5.71 2.23 2.83
C HIS A 190 4.87 1.56 1.73
N PRO A 191 5.49 1.16 0.60
CA PRO A 191 4.80 0.45 -0.47
C PRO A 191 4.29 -0.92 0.01
N GLY A 192 3.31 -1.49 -0.69
CA GLY A 192 2.74 -2.79 -0.34
C GLY A 192 1.69 -2.75 0.76
N SER A 193 1.36 -1.54 1.20
CA SER A 193 0.29 -1.26 2.15
C SER A 193 -1.09 -1.58 1.55
N ILE A 194 -2.00 -2.11 2.37
CA ILE A 194 -3.34 -2.51 1.94
C ILE A 194 -4.37 -1.81 2.83
N THR A 195 -5.44 -1.34 2.21
CA THR A 195 -6.58 -0.75 2.94
C THR A 195 -7.90 -1.16 2.32
N THR A 196 -9.00 -0.81 3.00
CA THR A 196 -10.35 -1.08 2.53
C THR A 196 -11.17 0.21 2.39
N VAL A 197 -12.14 0.19 1.47
CA VAL A 197 -13.11 1.27 1.30
C VAL A 197 -14.47 0.69 0.92
N HIS A 198 -15.54 1.36 1.31
CA HIS A 198 -16.88 1.05 0.81
C HIS A 198 -17.08 1.58 -0.60
N ALA A 199 -17.31 0.67 -1.55
CA ALA A 199 -17.70 1.01 -2.91
C ALA A 199 -18.30 -0.20 -3.64
N ASP A 200 -19.15 0.06 -4.63
CA ASP A 200 -19.83 -0.97 -5.42
C ASP A 200 -19.07 -1.36 -6.70
N SER A 201 -17.98 -0.66 -7.01
CA SER A 201 -17.10 -0.98 -8.13
C SER A 201 -15.69 -0.43 -7.91
N PRO A 202 -14.67 -0.94 -8.62
CA PRO A 202 -13.32 -0.36 -8.60
C PRO A 202 -13.28 1.12 -8.98
N ALA A 203 -14.08 1.53 -9.97
CA ALA A 203 -14.19 2.94 -10.35
C ALA A 203 -14.79 3.76 -9.20
N GLY A 204 -15.88 3.29 -8.60
CA GLY A 204 -16.49 3.93 -7.42
C GLY A 204 -15.55 4.02 -6.23
N ALA A 205 -14.62 3.06 -6.05
CA ALA A 205 -13.62 3.10 -5.00
C ALA A 205 -12.66 4.30 -5.17
N PHE A 206 -12.22 4.56 -6.39
CA PHE A 206 -11.43 5.76 -6.69
C PHE A 206 -12.22 7.04 -6.45
N GLU A 207 -13.50 7.07 -6.80
CA GLU A 207 -14.35 8.24 -6.57
C GLU A 207 -14.55 8.53 -5.08
N GLN A 208 -14.81 7.50 -4.27
CA GLN A 208 -14.94 7.66 -2.82
C GLN A 208 -13.67 8.21 -2.19
N LEU A 209 -12.50 7.66 -2.54
CA LEU A 209 -11.22 8.19 -2.08
C LEU A 209 -10.99 9.62 -2.57
N ALA A 210 -11.34 9.93 -3.82
CA ALA A 210 -11.17 11.27 -4.36
C ALA A 210 -12.02 12.29 -3.58
N LEU A 211 -13.27 11.97 -3.28
CA LEU A 211 -14.15 12.81 -2.46
C LEU A 211 -13.56 13.04 -1.05
N MET A 212 -13.04 12.00 -0.40
CA MET A 212 -12.39 12.11 0.92
C MET A 212 -11.14 12.99 0.87
N VAL A 213 -10.33 12.86 -0.18
CA VAL A 213 -9.14 13.71 -0.37
C VAL A 213 -9.52 15.16 -0.69
N MET A 214 -10.58 15.40 -1.45
CA MET A 214 -11.08 16.75 -1.73
C MET A 214 -11.50 17.48 -0.46
N GLN A 215 -12.08 16.77 0.52
CA GLN A 215 -12.43 17.33 1.83
C GLN A 215 -11.20 17.82 2.62
N ALA A 216 -10.01 17.29 2.34
CA ALA A 216 -8.76 17.75 2.95
C ALA A 216 -8.26 19.11 2.39
N GLY A 217 -8.90 19.66 1.35
CA GLY A 217 -8.70 21.06 0.92
C GLY A 217 -7.41 21.33 0.16
N LEU A 218 -6.88 20.36 -0.59
CA LEU A 218 -5.59 20.48 -1.29
C LEU A 218 -5.58 21.39 -2.52
N GLY A 219 -6.74 21.88 -2.96
CA GLY A 219 -6.86 22.73 -4.16
C GLY A 219 -6.61 21.99 -5.49
N LEU A 220 -6.55 20.66 -5.47
CA LEU A 220 -6.41 19.83 -6.67
C LEU A 220 -7.77 19.58 -7.33
N ARG A 221 -7.79 19.47 -8.66
CA ARG A 221 -8.98 19.03 -9.38
C ARG A 221 -9.21 17.53 -9.19
N ARG A 222 -10.46 17.10 -9.35
CA ARG A 222 -10.85 15.68 -9.18
C ARG A 222 -10.03 14.72 -10.05
N ASP A 223 -9.80 15.08 -11.32
CA ASP A 223 -9.02 14.28 -12.27
C ASP A 223 -7.57 14.08 -11.81
N GLU A 224 -6.95 15.13 -11.25
CA GLU A 224 -5.60 15.08 -10.70
C GLU A 224 -5.52 14.17 -9.47
N ILE A 225 -6.53 14.26 -8.60
CA ILE A 225 -6.63 13.40 -7.41
C ILE A 225 -6.80 11.94 -7.80
N VAL A 226 -7.70 11.62 -8.73
CA VAL A 226 -7.91 10.24 -9.21
C VAL A 226 -6.64 9.70 -9.88
N GLY A 227 -5.93 10.53 -10.66
CA GLY A 227 -4.64 10.17 -11.24
C GLY A 227 -3.60 9.83 -10.17
N TYR A 228 -3.50 10.66 -9.13
CA TYR A 228 -2.63 10.40 -7.98
C TYR A 228 -3.01 9.13 -7.22
N ILE A 229 -4.30 8.89 -6.96
CA ILE A 229 -4.74 7.67 -6.28
C ILE A 229 -4.37 6.43 -7.10
N LYS A 230 -4.55 6.45 -8.43
CA LYS A 230 -4.21 5.32 -9.31
C LYS A 230 -2.71 5.03 -9.38
N SER A 231 -1.86 6.04 -9.24
CA SER A 231 -0.40 5.82 -9.20
C SER A 231 0.05 5.21 -7.87
N VAL A 232 -0.62 5.58 -6.77
CA VAL A 232 -0.29 5.14 -5.43
C VAL A 232 -0.95 3.80 -5.04
N LEU A 233 -2.18 3.57 -5.49
CA LEU A 233 -2.99 2.36 -5.31
C LEU A 233 -3.30 1.77 -6.69
N PRO A 234 -2.30 1.12 -7.34
CA PRO A 234 -2.44 0.64 -8.71
C PRO A 234 -3.40 -0.55 -8.84
N ILE A 235 -3.70 -1.25 -7.74
CA ILE A 235 -4.56 -2.45 -7.73
C ILE A 235 -5.80 -2.19 -6.89
N VAL A 236 -6.97 -2.47 -7.45
CA VAL A 236 -8.24 -2.51 -6.70
C VAL A 236 -8.87 -3.89 -6.84
N ILE A 237 -9.24 -4.51 -5.72
CA ILE A 237 -9.94 -5.80 -5.72
C ILE A 237 -11.33 -5.60 -5.14
N GLN A 238 -12.34 -5.81 -5.98
CA GLN A 238 -13.74 -5.68 -5.60
C GLN A 238 -14.26 -6.99 -5.00
N GLN A 239 -14.65 -6.94 -3.73
CA GLN A 239 -15.43 -7.98 -3.08
C GLN A 239 -16.92 -7.71 -3.27
N THR A 240 -17.69 -8.77 -3.47
CA THR A 240 -19.14 -8.71 -3.57
C THR A 240 -19.81 -9.78 -2.71
N LYS A 241 -21.10 -9.58 -2.43
CA LYS A 241 -21.99 -10.59 -1.86
C LYS A 241 -23.24 -10.68 -2.73
N VAL A 242 -23.42 -11.81 -3.43
CA VAL A 242 -24.57 -12.04 -4.32
C VAL A 242 -25.15 -13.41 -4.01
N GLY A 243 -26.45 -13.47 -3.72
CA GLY A 243 -27.13 -14.74 -3.45
C GLY A 243 -26.51 -15.58 -2.33
N GLY A 244 -25.91 -14.93 -1.32
CA GLY A 244 -25.20 -15.61 -0.22
C GLY A 244 -23.74 -15.97 -0.53
N TRP A 245 -23.34 -16.01 -1.80
CA TRP A 245 -21.94 -16.16 -2.20
C TRP A 245 -21.16 -14.87 -1.91
N ARG A 246 -19.92 -15.02 -1.42
CA ARG A 246 -18.96 -13.93 -1.25
C ARG A 246 -17.72 -14.23 -2.08
N GLY A 247 -17.22 -13.22 -2.79
CA GLY A 247 -15.96 -13.37 -3.50
C GLY A 247 -15.56 -12.15 -4.30
N THR A 248 -14.44 -12.30 -5.00
CA THR A 248 -13.89 -11.28 -5.89
C THR A 248 -14.69 -11.20 -7.18
N SER A 249 -15.36 -10.07 -7.42
CA SER A 249 -16.14 -9.83 -8.65
C SER A 249 -15.36 -9.08 -9.72
N ALA A 250 -14.35 -8.30 -9.34
CA ALA A 250 -13.52 -7.56 -10.28
C ALA A 250 -12.13 -7.28 -9.70
N VAL A 251 -11.14 -7.20 -10.60
CA VAL A 251 -9.78 -6.73 -10.29
C VAL A 251 -9.44 -5.64 -11.30
N TYR A 252 -9.08 -4.46 -10.79
CA TYR A 252 -8.49 -3.39 -11.58
C TYR A 252 -6.97 -3.39 -11.34
N PHE A 253 -6.20 -3.24 -12.42
CA PHE A 253 -4.77 -2.98 -12.35
C PHE A 253 -4.42 -1.85 -13.33
N SER A 254 -3.78 -0.80 -12.83
CA SER A 254 -3.54 0.44 -13.59
C SER A 254 -2.68 0.23 -14.85
N ARG A 255 -1.82 -0.79 -14.85
CA ARG A 255 -0.88 -1.11 -15.93
C ARG A 255 -1.46 -1.92 -17.10
N MET A 256 -2.75 -2.27 -17.05
CA MET A 256 -3.38 -3.09 -18.08
C MET A 256 -3.52 -2.38 -19.43
N ALA A 257 -3.54 -1.04 -19.45
CA ALA A 257 -3.63 -0.27 -20.70
C ALA A 257 -2.31 -0.37 -21.48
N GLU A 258 -1.19 -0.13 -20.81
CA GLU A 258 0.16 -0.25 -21.35
C GLU A 258 0.43 -1.69 -21.84
N TRP A 259 -0.01 -2.70 -21.07
CA TRP A 259 0.11 -4.11 -21.47
C TRP A 259 -0.62 -4.43 -22.78
N ARG A 260 -1.85 -3.93 -22.94
CA ARG A 260 -2.63 -4.14 -24.16
C ARG A 260 -1.99 -3.45 -25.35
N ALA A 261 -1.46 -2.24 -25.15
CA ALA A 261 -0.74 -1.49 -26.19
C ALA A 261 0.54 -2.21 -26.63
N GLU A 262 1.36 -2.69 -25.68
CA GLU A 262 2.59 -3.46 -25.96
C GLU A 262 2.30 -4.71 -26.81
N ARG A 263 1.22 -5.44 -26.50
CA ARG A 263 0.81 -6.63 -27.26
C ARG A 263 0.22 -6.32 -28.63
N ALA A 264 -0.54 -5.24 -28.76
CA ALA A 264 -1.09 -4.81 -30.05
C ALA A 264 0.01 -4.30 -31.00
N GLY A 265 1.07 -3.68 -30.48
CA GLY A 265 2.25 -3.30 -31.27
C GLY A 265 3.16 -4.47 -31.63
N GLY A 266 3.17 -5.54 -30.82
CA GLY A 266 4.00 -6.73 -31.03
C GLY A 266 3.56 -7.65 -32.17
N THR A 267 2.29 -7.61 -32.60
CA THR A 267 1.77 -8.44 -33.69
C THR A 267 2.14 -7.95 -35.10
N GLY A 268 2.77 -6.77 -35.24
CA GLY A 268 3.19 -6.18 -36.53
C GLY A 268 4.65 -6.44 -36.95
N ARG A 269 5.50 -7.02 -36.10
CA ARG A 269 6.94 -7.25 -36.38
C ARG A 269 7.26 -8.74 -36.63
N LYS A 270 6.54 -9.39 -37.55
CA LYS A 270 6.98 -10.65 -38.20
C LYS A 270 6.54 -10.68 -39.67
N ALA A 271 7.28 -9.99 -40.53
CA ALA A 271 7.34 -10.28 -41.97
C ALA A 271 8.80 -10.11 -42.41
N GLY A 272 9.35 -11.16 -43.00
CA GLY A 272 10.78 -11.42 -43.10
C GLY A 272 11.55 -10.45 -43.99
N HIS A 273 12.78 -10.15 -43.55
CA HIS A 273 13.87 -9.83 -44.44
C HIS A 273 14.91 -10.94 -44.32
N GLY A 274 14.75 -11.97 -45.16
CA GLY A 274 15.79 -12.96 -45.37
C GLY A 274 16.95 -12.32 -46.15
N PRO A 275 18.21 -12.62 -45.84
CA PRO A 275 19.34 -12.03 -46.53
C PRO A 275 19.44 -12.63 -47.94
N ARG A 276 19.24 -11.82 -48.98
CA ARG A 276 19.60 -12.19 -50.35
C ARG A 276 21.12 -12.27 -50.47
N ARG A 277 21.66 -13.48 -50.46
CA ARG A 277 23.02 -13.77 -50.96
C ARG A 277 23.06 -13.38 -52.44
N ARG A 278 24.00 -12.51 -52.83
CA ARG A 278 24.43 -12.35 -54.21
C ARG A 278 25.65 -13.24 -54.43
N LEU A 279 25.58 -14.06 -55.46
CA LEU A 279 26.72 -14.65 -56.17
C LEU A 279 27.40 -13.55 -57.00
#